data_AF-A0A1V3XUU0-F1
#
_entry.id   AF-A0A1V3XUU0-F1
#
_cell.length_a   1.000
_cell.length_b   1.000
_cell.length_c   1.000
_cell.angle_alpha   90.00
_cell.angle_beta   90.00
_cell.angle_gamma   90.00
#
_symmetry.space_group_name_H-M   'P 1'
#
loop_
_entity.id
_entity.type
_entity.pdbx_description
1 polymer ?
#
loop_
_entity_poly.entity_id
_entity_poly.type
_entity_poly.pdbx_seq_one_letter_code
_entity_poly.pdbx_strand_id
1 'polypeptide(L)'
;MIARHGLGELTHRRVAAEADVPVGSTTYYFSDLGTLREAALAHAATSAADWLEQWRRDLDRAADLPVTLARLTAEYLTDPDRHRTLSELYVAASHRPELQSLARLWPEGLVALLEPRIGRRAAEAVTVFLDGATVHSLITGTPLSVEALTDAVARLAADP
;
A
#
# COMPACT_ATOMS: atom_id res chain seq x y z
N MET A 1 -10.07 10.06 -4.68
CA MET A 1 -10.86 9.50 -5.81
C MET A 1 -10.65 8.01 -6.06
N ILE A 2 -9.42 7.51 -6.36
CA ILE A 2 -9.20 6.06 -6.59
C ILE A 2 -9.68 5.23 -5.40
N ALA A 3 -9.38 5.66 -4.17
CA ALA A 3 -9.94 5.08 -2.94
C ALA A 3 -11.47 4.97 -2.95
N ARG A 4 -12.20 5.98 -3.44
CA ARG A 4 -13.66 6.08 -3.27
C ARG A 4 -14.46 5.48 -4.44
N HIS A 5 -13.87 5.40 -5.63
CA HIS A 5 -14.57 5.04 -6.86
C HIS A 5 -13.86 3.96 -7.69
N GLY A 6 -12.62 3.60 -7.35
CA GLY A 6 -11.81 2.64 -8.11
C GLY A 6 -11.20 3.24 -9.39
N LEU A 7 -10.17 2.57 -9.91
CA LEU A 7 -9.43 2.98 -11.12
C LEU A 7 -10.29 2.94 -12.40
N GLY A 8 -11.35 2.14 -12.43
CA GLY A 8 -12.28 2.04 -13.57
C GLY A 8 -13.14 3.28 -13.77
N GLU A 9 -13.41 4.01 -12.69
CA GLU A 9 -14.31 5.17 -12.65
C GLU A 9 -13.57 6.51 -12.84
N LEU A 10 -12.25 6.44 -13.05
CA LEU A 10 -11.40 7.60 -13.27
C LEU A 10 -11.77 8.27 -14.60
N THR A 11 -12.13 9.56 -14.54
CA THR A 11 -12.42 10.43 -15.69
C THR A 11 -11.87 11.82 -15.42
N HIS A 12 -11.55 12.59 -16.47
CA HIS A 12 -11.09 13.98 -16.33
C HIS A 12 -12.02 14.82 -15.47
N ARG A 13 -13.34 14.71 -15.71
CA ARG A 13 -14.35 15.44 -14.95
C ARG A 13 -14.35 15.10 -13.45
N ARG A 14 -14.14 13.83 -13.09
CA ARG A 14 -14.08 13.41 -11.68
C ARG A 14 -12.75 13.77 -11.01
N VAL A 15 -11.63 13.71 -11.73
CA VAL A 15 -10.34 14.21 -11.21
C VAL A 15 -10.44 15.70 -10.94
N ALA A 16 -10.97 16.46 -11.90
CA ALA A 16 -11.16 17.90 -11.78
C ALA A 16 -12.05 18.28 -10.59
N ALA A 17 -13.17 17.58 -10.41
CA ALA A 17 -14.07 17.79 -9.28
C ALA A 17 -13.44 17.44 -7.92
N GLU A 18 -12.65 16.37 -7.83
CA GLU A 18 -11.97 15.99 -6.58
C GLU A 18 -10.80 16.94 -6.24
N ALA A 19 -10.08 17.43 -7.26
CA ALA A 19 -8.95 18.34 -7.10
C ALA A 19 -9.36 19.82 -7.02
N ASP A 20 -10.66 20.12 -7.10
CA ASP A 20 -11.23 21.47 -7.15
C ASP A 20 -10.60 22.37 -8.24
N VAL A 21 -10.45 21.81 -9.44
CA VAL A 21 -9.91 22.50 -10.62
C VAL A 21 -10.87 22.44 -11.81
N PRO A 22 -10.77 23.38 -12.77
CA PRO A 22 -11.52 23.29 -14.02
C PRO A 22 -11.20 22.01 -14.80
N VAL A 23 -12.20 21.38 -15.44
CA VAL A 23 -11.98 20.20 -16.30
C VAL A 23 -10.95 20.48 -17.39
N GLY A 24 -10.96 21.70 -17.94
CA GLY A 24 -9.99 22.17 -18.93
C GLY A 24 -8.53 22.06 -18.48
N SER A 25 -8.25 22.19 -17.18
CA SER A 25 -6.91 22.03 -16.61
C SER A 25 -6.46 20.57 -16.68
N THR A 26 -7.34 19.61 -16.38
CA THR A 26 -6.99 18.18 -16.47
C THR A 26 -6.77 17.73 -17.91
N THR A 27 -7.51 18.26 -18.89
CA THR A 27 -7.31 17.96 -20.31
C THR A 27 -6.11 18.70 -20.91
N TYR A 28 -5.65 19.78 -20.26
CA TYR A 28 -4.43 20.49 -20.64
C TYR A 28 -3.17 19.71 -20.20
N TYR A 29 -3.16 19.18 -18.97
CA TYR A 29 -2.02 18.41 -18.44
C TYR A 29 -2.01 16.94 -18.87
N PHE A 30 -3.17 16.37 -19.19
CA PHE A 30 -3.31 14.98 -19.62
C PHE A 30 -4.08 14.93 -20.93
N SER A 31 -3.37 14.63 -22.02
CA SER A 31 -3.90 14.59 -23.38
C SER A 31 -5.00 13.55 -23.57
N ASP A 32 -4.95 12.47 -22.81
CA ASP A 32 -5.98 11.44 -22.79
C ASP A 32 -6.08 10.74 -21.41
N LEU A 33 -7.12 9.92 -21.30
CA LEU A 33 -7.43 9.19 -20.07
C LEU A 33 -6.38 8.12 -19.73
N GLY A 34 -5.66 7.60 -20.72
CA GLY A 34 -4.51 6.72 -20.55
C GLY A 34 -3.36 7.43 -19.85
N THR A 35 -2.96 8.61 -20.33
CA THR A 35 -1.89 9.41 -19.70
C THR A 35 -2.24 9.81 -18.27
N LEU A 36 -3.51 10.15 -18.01
CA LEU A 36 -3.99 10.45 -16.66
C LEU A 36 -3.91 9.23 -15.73
N ARG A 37 -4.24 8.02 -16.24
CA ARG A 37 -4.09 6.77 -15.49
C ARG A 37 -2.64 6.45 -15.23
N GLU A 38 -1.77 6.55 -16.24
CA GLU A 38 -0.32 6.35 -16.08
C GLU A 38 0.27 7.29 -15.03
N ALA A 39 -0.11 8.58 -15.04
CA ALA A 39 0.34 9.53 -14.04
C ALA A 39 -0.16 9.20 -12.63
N ALA A 40 -1.43 8.78 -12.49
CA ALA A 40 -1.97 8.34 -11.21
C ALA A 40 -1.26 7.07 -10.68
N LEU A 41 -0.92 6.16 -11.59
CA LEU A 41 -0.18 4.94 -11.31
C LEU A 41 1.28 5.23 -10.93
N ALA A 42 1.94 6.14 -11.64
CA ALA A 42 3.29 6.62 -11.31
C ALA A 42 3.32 7.29 -9.94
N HIS A 43 2.31 8.09 -9.61
CA HIS A 43 2.18 8.70 -8.28
C HIS A 43 2.00 7.67 -7.18
N ALA A 44 1.21 6.61 -7.42
CA ALA A 44 1.08 5.49 -6.47
C ALA A 44 2.42 4.75 -6.28
N ALA A 45 3.19 4.55 -7.35
CA ALA A 45 4.52 3.95 -7.29
C ALA A 45 5.51 4.80 -6.48
N THR A 46 5.56 6.11 -6.72
CA THR A 46 6.41 7.04 -5.94
C THR A 46 6.02 7.02 -4.46
N SER A 47 4.73 7.01 -4.16
CA SER A 47 4.24 6.95 -2.78
C SER A 47 4.65 5.66 -2.07
N ALA A 48 4.58 4.51 -2.75
CA ALA A 48 5.02 3.24 -2.20
C ALA A 48 6.54 3.24 -1.90
N ALA A 49 7.35 3.82 -2.78
CA ALA A 49 8.79 3.95 -2.59
C ALA A 49 9.15 4.83 -1.38
N ASP A 50 8.48 5.99 -1.23
CA ASP A 50 8.68 6.89 -0.10
C ASP A 50 8.34 6.21 1.24
N TRP A 51 7.30 5.38 1.26
CA TRP A 51 6.92 4.62 2.46
C TRP A 51 7.91 3.53 2.80
N LEU A 52 8.35 2.74 1.83
CA LEU A 52 9.36 1.70 2.05
C LEU A 52 10.65 2.31 2.57
N GLU A 53 11.05 3.47 2.07
CA GLU A 53 12.22 4.19 2.54
C GLU A 53 12.00 4.73 3.97
N GLN A 54 10.81 5.23 4.32
CA GLN A 54 10.49 5.61 5.69
C GLN A 54 10.55 4.39 6.64
N TRP A 55 9.90 3.29 6.28
CA TRP A 55 9.89 2.05 7.06
C TRP A 55 11.31 1.51 7.22
N ARG A 56 12.15 1.57 6.18
CA ARG A 56 13.56 1.20 6.26
C ARG A 56 14.29 1.98 7.34
N ARG A 57 14.16 3.31 7.35
CA ARG A 57 14.81 4.17 8.34
C ARG A 57 14.36 3.87 9.77
N ASP A 58 13.09 3.52 9.96
CA ASP A 58 12.55 3.20 11.29
C ASP A 58 12.97 1.81 11.74
N LEU A 59 12.98 0.83 10.84
CA LEU A 59 13.49 -0.52 11.10
C LEU A 59 15.01 -0.56 11.31
N ASP A 60 15.78 0.31 10.67
CA ASP A 60 17.23 0.45 10.90
C ASP A 60 17.56 0.93 12.32
N ARG A 61 16.61 1.63 12.98
CA ARG A 61 16.74 2.12 14.35
C ARG A 61 15.99 1.25 15.37
N ALA A 62 15.34 0.18 14.91
CA ALA A 62 14.52 -0.66 15.75
C ALA A 62 15.38 -1.51 16.70
N ALA A 63 15.07 -1.45 18.00
CA ALA A 63 15.59 -2.41 18.97
C ALA A 63 14.85 -3.75 18.90
N ASP A 64 13.57 -3.73 18.50
CA ASP A 64 12.68 -4.89 18.38
C ASP A 64 11.90 -4.78 17.06
N LEU A 65 12.19 -5.70 16.14
CA LEU A 65 11.61 -5.72 14.79
C LEU A 65 10.09 -6.00 14.82
N PRO A 66 9.60 -7.06 15.50
CA PRO A 66 8.17 -7.31 15.63
C PRO A 66 7.37 -6.11 16.17
N VAL A 67 7.85 -5.48 17.25
CA VAL A 67 7.16 -4.32 17.84
C VAL A 67 7.15 -3.14 16.89
N THR A 68 8.27 -2.88 16.20
CA THR A 68 8.39 -1.75 15.29
C THR A 68 7.49 -1.95 14.06
N LEU A 69 7.48 -3.15 13.47
CA LEU A 69 6.58 -3.47 12.35
C LEU A 69 5.11 -3.36 12.74
N ALA A 70 4.74 -3.86 13.92
CA ALA A 70 3.38 -3.76 14.42
C ALA A 70 2.93 -2.31 14.57
N ARG A 71 3.80 -1.43 15.09
CA ARG A 71 3.51 0.00 15.21
C ARG A 71 3.37 0.68 13.86
N LEU A 72 4.33 0.47 12.95
CA LEU A 72 4.27 1.02 11.58
C LEU A 72 3.01 0.56 10.85
N THR A 73 2.62 -0.71 11.02
CA THR A 73 1.38 -1.25 10.45
C THR A 73 0.15 -0.62 11.09
N ALA A 74 0.10 -0.50 12.42
CA ALA A 74 -1.05 0.09 13.10
C ALA A 74 -1.21 1.58 12.73
N GLU A 75 -0.10 2.33 12.67
CA GLU A 75 -0.09 3.72 12.21
C GLU A 75 -0.56 3.83 10.77
N TYR A 76 -0.10 2.94 9.90
CA TYR A 76 -0.60 2.84 8.54
C TYR A 76 -2.14 2.66 8.60
N LEU A 77 -2.65 1.65 9.32
CA LEU A 77 -4.08 1.32 9.44
C LEU A 77 -4.97 2.44 9.99
N THR A 78 -4.41 3.50 10.59
CA THR A 78 -5.19 4.67 11.03
C THR A 78 -5.68 5.58 9.90
N ASP A 79 -5.19 5.41 8.67
CA ASP A 79 -5.62 6.18 7.49
C ASP A 79 -6.44 5.31 6.50
N PRO A 80 -7.78 5.28 6.62
CA PRO A 80 -8.62 4.40 5.81
C PRO A 80 -8.57 4.70 4.31
N ASP A 81 -8.34 5.96 3.92
CA ASP A 81 -8.32 6.38 2.52
C ASP A 81 -7.06 5.90 1.80
N ARG A 82 -5.91 5.90 2.50
CA ARG A 82 -4.66 5.33 1.98
C ARG A 82 -4.75 3.81 1.81
N HIS A 83 -5.35 3.12 2.78
CA HIS A 83 -5.56 1.66 2.74
C HIS A 83 -6.40 1.24 1.56
N ARG A 84 -7.54 1.92 1.41
CA ARG A 84 -8.49 1.63 0.34
C ARG A 84 -7.87 1.83 -1.03
N THR A 85 -6.98 2.82 -1.20
CA THR A 85 -6.27 3.03 -2.48
C THR A 85 -5.39 1.83 -2.86
N LEU A 86 -4.59 1.30 -1.92
CA LEU A 86 -3.74 0.14 -2.20
C LEU A 86 -4.55 -1.15 -2.40
N SER A 87 -5.60 -1.37 -1.61
CA SER A 87 -6.47 -2.54 -1.82
C SER A 87 -7.21 -2.51 -3.16
N GLU A 88 -7.69 -1.33 -3.58
CA GLU A 88 -8.27 -1.13 -4.92
C GLU A 88 -7.25 -1.39 -6.04
N LEU A 89 -5.99 -1.00 -5.85
CA LEU A 89 -4.91 -1.32 -6.80
C LEU A 89 -4.71 -2.83 -6.92
N TYR A 90 -4.70 -3.57 -5.81
CA TYR A 90 -4.57 -5.03 -5.82
C TYR A 90 -5.75 -5.71 -6.52
N VAL A 91 -6.98 -5.30 -6.23
CA VAL A 91 -8.18 -5.81 -6.91
C VAL A 91 -8.14 -5.47 -8.40
N ALA A 92 -7.80 -4.24 -8.76
CA ALA A 92 -7.70 -3.84 -10.16
C ALA A 92 -6.62 -4.65 -10.91
N ALA A 93 -5.47 -4.91 -10.28
CA ALA A 93 -4.39 -5.71 -10.86
C ALA A 93 -4.75 -7.19 -11.04
N SER A 94 -5.72 -7.72 -10.28
CA SER A 94 -6.21 -9.10 -10.47
C SER A 94 -6.93 -9.31 -11.81
N HIS A 95 -7.46 -8.24 -12.41
CA HIS A 95 -8.20 -8.28 -13.68
C HIS A 95 -7.53 -7.47 -14.80
N ARG A 96 -6.46 -6.72 -14.50
CA ARG A 96 -5.71 -5.87 -15.44
C ARG A 96 -4.21 -6.17 -15.32
N PRO A 97 -3.67 -7.06 -16.17
CA PRO A 97 -2.26 -7.45 -16.13
C PRO A 97 -1.28 -6.28 -16.16
N GLU A 98 -1.64 -5.20 -16.87
CA GLU A 98 -0.85 -3.97 -16.97
C GLU A 98 -0.63 -3.25 -15.62
N LEU A 99 -1.45 -3.54 -14.60
CA LEU A 99 -1.30 -2.97 -13.25
C LEU A 99 -0.48 -3.87 -12.30
N GLN A 100 -0.16 -5.10 -12.71
CA GLN A 100 0.51 -6.05 -11.82
C GLN A 100 1.91 -5.60 -11.41
N SER A 101 2.67 -4.97 -12.33
CA SER A 101 4.00 -4.44 -12.02
C SER A 101 3.95 -3.40 -10.89
N LEU A 102 2.89 -2.59 -10.85
CA LEU A 102 2.70 -1.55 -9.84
C LEU A 102 2.18 -2.13 -8.52
N ALA A 103 1.22 -3.05 -8.59
CA ALA A 103 0.71 -3.75 -7.41
C ALA A 103 1.81 -4.55 -6.69
N ARG A 104 2.85 -4.97 -7.40
CA ARG A 104 4.00 -5.71 -6.84
C ARG A 104 5.03 -4.84 -6.13
N LEU A 105 5.09 -3.53 -6.39
CA LEU A 105 6.12 -2.65 -5.83
C LEU A 105 6.15 -2.67 -4.30
N TRP A 106 4.98 -2.57 -3.67
CA TRP A 106 4.86 -2.61 -2.21
C TRP A 106 5.27 -3.97 -1.63
N PRO A 107 4.64 -5.11 -2.02
CA PRO A 107 4.97 -6.39 -1.40
C PRO A 107 6.39 -6.86 -1.74
N GLU A 108 6.89 -6.66 -2.96
CA GLU A 108 8.28 -7.00 -3.31
C GLU A 108 9.29 -6.13 -2.56
N GLY A 109 8.99 -4.83 -2.42
CA GLY A 109 9.82 -3.90 -1.66
C GLY A 109 9.84 -4.21 -0.16
N LEU A 110 8.70 -4.62 0.41
CA LEU A 110 8.61 -5.02 1.81
C LEU A 110 9.35 -6.33 2.06
N VAL A 111 9.26 -7.31 1.17
CA VAL A 111 10.06 -8.54 1.24
C VAL A 111 11.55 -8.21 1.16
N ALA A 112 11.97 -7.39 0.20
CA ALA A 112 13.37 -6.99 0.06
C ALA A 112 13.89 -6.22 1.28
N LEU A 113 13.02 -5.45 1.94
CA LEU A 113 13.33 -4.77 3.19
C LEU A 113 13.48 -5.76 4.36
N LEU A 114 12.63 -6.78 4.45
CA LEU A 114 12.62 -7.70 5.59
C LEU A 114 13.60 -8.87 5.46
N GLU A 115 13.87 -9.33 4.23
CA GLU A 115 14.70 -10.50 3.95
C GLU A 115 16.09 -10.44 4.62
N PRO A 116 16.84 -9.31 4.60
CA PRO A 116 18.14 -9.22 5.28
C PRO A 116 18.05 -9.31 6.82
N ARG A 117 16.86 -9.15 7.41
CA ARG A 117 16.65 -9.07 8.87
C ARG A 117 16.09 -10.37 9.45
N ILE A 118 15.18 -11.03 8.72
CA ILE A 118 14.45 -12.22 9.20
C ILE A 118 14.51 -13.41 8.23
N GLY A 119 15.22 -13.27 7.11
CA GLY A 119 15.27 -14.29 6.06
C GLY A 119 14.04 -14.26 5.15
N ARG A 120 14.20 -14.83 3.95
CA ARG A 120 13.20 -14.74 2.87
C ARG A 120 11.84 -15.35 3.24
N ARG A 121 11.85 -16.54 3.82
CA ARG A 121 10.62 -17.25 4.21
C ARG A 121 9.77 -16.41 5.18
N ALA A 122 10.41 -15.87 6.22
CA ALA A 122 9.72 -15.05 7.21
C ALA A 122 9.28 -13.71 6.62
N ALA A 123 10.11 -13.09 5.78
CA ALA A 123 9.76 -11.86 5.06
C ALA A 123 8.50 -12.00 4.20
N GLU A 124 8.41 -13.09 3.42
CA GLU A 124 7.23 -13.41 2.62
C GLU A 124 6.00 -13.65 3.51
N ALA A 125 6.14 -14.44 4.59
CA ALA A 125 5.04 -14.74 5.51
C ALA A 125 4.51 -13.48 6.25
N VAL A 126 5.42 -12.63 6.73
CA VAL A 126 5.07 -11.35 7.38
C VAL A 126 4.39 -10.43 6.37
N THR A 127 4.89 -10.31 5.15
CA THR A 127 4.28 -9.47 4.11
C THR A 127 2.84 -9.89 3.82
N VAL A 128 2.60 -11.19 3.61
CA VAL A 128 1.25 -11.74 3.39
C VAL A 128 0.34 -11.50 4.59
N PHE A 129 0.86 -11.64 5.82
CA PHE A 129 0.09 -11.35 7.03
C PHE A 129 -0.32 -9.88 7.13
N LEU A 130 0.58 -8.94 6.82
CA LEU A 130 0.31 -7.50 6.85
C LEU A 130 -0.70 -7.08 5.78
N ASP A 131 -0.63 -7.66 4.57
CA ASP A 131 -1.66 -7.49 3.54
C ASP A 131 -3.02 -8.00 4.05
N GLY A 132 -3.05 -9.16 4.71
CA GLY A 132 -4.25 -9.72 5.32
C GLY A 132 -4.82 -8.86 6.45
N ALA A 133 -3.98 -8.28 7.31
CA ALA A 133 -4.38 -7.36 8.37
C ALA A 133 -5.03 -6.09 7.80
N THR A 134 -4.50 -5.59 6.68
CA THR A 134 -5.06 -4.45 5.93
C THR A 134 -6.46 -4.77 5.40
N VAL A 135 -6.62 -5.90 4.71
CA VAL A 135 -7.92 -6.33 4.18
C VAL A 135 -8.92 -6.60 5.32
N HIS A 136 -8.48 -7.23 6.41
CA HIS A 136 -9.32 -7.47 7.59
C HIS A 136 -9.89 -6.17 8.15
N SER A 137 -9.03 -5.17 8.39
CA SER A 137 -9.43 -3.86 8.90
C SER A 137 -10.47 -3.18 7.99
N LEU A 138 -10.29 -3.27 6.67
CA LEU A 138 -11.25 -2.71 5.70
C LEU A 138 -12.61 -3.41 5.73
N ILE A 139 -12.65 -4.73 5.95
CA ILE A 139 -13.90 -5.50 5.99
C ILE A 139 -14.63 -5.33 7.32
N THR A 140 -13.90 -5.37 8.44
CA THR A 140 -14.50 -5.35 9.79
C THR A 140 -14.66 -3.94 10.35
N GLY A 141 -14.00 -2.94 9.74
CA GLY A 141 -13.88 -1.59 10.29
C GLY A 141 -13.08 -1.52 11.58
N THR A 142 -12.44 -2.62 11.99
CA THR A 142 -11.72 -2.74 13.26
C THR A 142 -10.30 -3.23 12.99
N PRO A 143 -9.27 -2.37 13.11
CA PRO A 143 -7.89 -2.78 12.92
C PRO A 143 -7.44 -3.73 14.04
N LEU A 144 -6.47 -4.58 13.74
CA LEU A 144 -5.78 -5.39 14.76
C LEU A 144 -5.04 -4.46 15.73
N SER A 145 -5.01 -4.83 17.02
CA SER A 145 -4.24 -4.09 18.01
C SER A 145 -2.74 -4.27 17.77
N VAL A 146 -1.93 -3.33 18.26
CA VAL A 146 -0.47 -3.40 18.16
C VAL A 146 0.06 -4.67 18.82
N GLU A 147 -0.56 -5.11 19.92
CA GLU A 147 -0.19 -6.34 20.64
C GLU A 147 -0.44 -7.58 19.78
N ALA A 148 -1.61 -7.66 19.13
CA ALA A 148 -1.96 -8.78 18.26
C ALA A 148 -1.06 -8.83 17.01
N LEU A 149 -0.76 -7.67 16.42
CA LEU A 149 0.18 -7.55 15.31
C LEU A 149 1.59 -7.98 15.75
N THR A 150 2.04 -7.56 16.93
CA THR A 150 3.36 -7.90 17.47
C THR A 150 3.51 -9.40 17.68
N ASP A 151 2.53 -10.05 18.34
CA ASP A 151 2.55 -11.50 18.59
C ASP A 151 2.58 -12.29 17.28
N ALA A 152 1.74 -11.91 16.30
CA ALA A 152 1.72 -12.56 15.00
C ALA A 152 3.04 -12.40 14.24
N VAL A 153 3.59 -11.18 14.16
CA VAL A 153 4.87 -10.92 13.49
C VAL A 153 6.01 -11.67 14.19
N ALA A 154 6.05 -11.70 15.53
CA ALA A 154 7.06 -12.45 16.27
C ALA A 154 7.02 -13.95 15.97
N ARG A 155 5.82 -14.54 15.91
CA ARG A 155 5.65 -15.97 15.56
C ARG A 155 6.05 -16.29 14.13
N LEU A 156 5.77 -15.38 13.19
CA LEU A 156 6.11 -15.56 11.78
C LEU A 156 7.60 -15.31 11.49
N ALA A 157 8.23 -14.44 12.28
CA ALA A 157 9.65 -14.12 12.20
C ALA A 157 10.56 -15.13 12.92
N ALA A 158 9.99 -15.98 13.78
CA ALA A 158 10.74 -17.07 14.41
C ALA A 158 11.10 -18.12 13.35
N ASP A 159 12.40 -18.46 13.27
CA ASP A 159 12.85 -19.63 12.50
C ASP A 159 12.28 -20.91 13.13
N PRO A 160 11.91 -21.92 12.33
CA PRO A 160 11.35 -23.18 12.83
C PRO A 160 12.35 -24.02 13.65
#